data_AF-A0A163ES51-F1
#
_entry.id   AF-A0A163ES51-F1
#
_cell.length_a   1.000
_cell.length_b   1.000
_cell.length_c   1.000
_cell.angle_alpha   90.00
_cell.angle_beta   90.00
_cell.angle_gamma   90.00
#
_symmetry.space_group_name_H-M   'P 1'
#
loop_
_entity.id
_entity.type
_entity.pdbx_description
1 polymer ?
#
loop_
_entity_poly.entity_id
_entity_poly.type
_entity_poly.pdbx_seq_one_letter_code
_entity_poly.pdbx_strand_id
1 'polypeptide(L)'
;MFFGMSGTRRMFAIEAGWYERVRRGYICRYSFDPADFELFDANAGYYVATNTVVPIHVERMDDLVASILQEGIELRVTPSLQLLKERILSSTVNFSMIRMRNAV
;
A
#
# COMPACT_ATOMS: atom_id res chain seq x y z
N MET A 1 12.51 -18.03 -6.88
CA MET A 1 11.88 -16.72 -7.16
C MET A 1 10.75 -16.51 -6.16
N PHE A 2 10.76 -15.44 -5.37
CA PHE A 2 9.79 -15.24 -4.28
C PHE A 2 8.34 -15.07 -4.77
N PHE A 3 8.16 -14.47 -5.95
CA PHE A 3 6.85 -14.21 -6.54
C PHE A 3 6.22 -15.42 -7.26
N GLY A 4 6.89 -16.57 -7.30
CA GLY A 4 6.36 -17.76 -7.99
C GLY A 4 6.17 -17.53 -9.50
N MET A 5 4.97 -17.83 -10.02
CA MET A 5 4.59 -17.62 -11.42
C MET A 5 4.07 -16.19 -11.71
N SER A 6 4.23 -15.24 -10.78
CA SER A 6 3.76 -13.87 -11.01
C SER A 6 4.49 -13.20 -12.17
N GLY A 7 3.72 -12.55 -13.05
CA GLY A 7 4.26 -11.70 -14.12
C GLY A 7 4.60 -10.28 -13.67
N THR A 8 4.27 -9.88 -12.44
CA THR A 8 4.54 -8.54 -11.91
C THR A 8 5.75 -8.51 -10.98
N ARG A 9 6.36 -7.32 -10.89
CA ARG A 9 7.45 -7.02 -9.95
C ARG A 9 6.95 -6.47 -8.61
N ARG A 10 5.64 -6.21 -8.47
CA ARG A 10 5.03 -5.61 -7.28
C ARG A 10 3.85 -6.46 -6.80
N MET A 11 3.83 -6.76 -5.51
CA MET A 11 2.74 -7.48 -4.85
C MET A 11 2.27 -6.69 -3.63
N PHE A 12 0.97 -6.66 -3.43
CA PHE A 12 0.33 -6.23 -2.19
C PHE A 12 -0.35 -7.43 -1.55
N ALA A 13 -0.13 -7.64 -0.25
CA ALA A 13 -0.68 -8.80 0.47
C ALA A 13 -1.58 -8.38 1.63
N ILE A 14 -2.70 -9.06 1.78
CA ILE A 14 -3.62 -8.92 2.90
C ILE A 14 -4.02 -10.30 3.45
N GLU A 15 -4.36 -10.36 4.74
CA GLU A 15 -5.04 -11.55 5.27
C GLU A 15 -6.48 -11.66 4.76
N ALA A 16 -6.98 -12.90 4.65
CA ALA A 16 -8.35 -13.17 4.21
C ALA A 16 -9.42 -12.43 5.02
N GLY A 17 -9.21 -12.22 6.32
CA GLY A 17 -10.14 -11.46 7.18
C GLY A 17 -10.30 -9.98 6.79
N TRP A 18 -9.37 -9.42 5.99
CA TRP A 18 -9.47 -8.06 5.47
C TRP A 18 -10.14 -7.98 4.10
N TYR A 19 -10.30 -9.11 3.39
CA TYR A 19 -10.71 -9.11 1.99
C TYR A 19 -12.06 -8.41 1.76
N GLU A 20 -13.11 -8.75 2.52
CA GLU A 20 -14.43 -8.12 2.33
C GLU A 20 -14.42 -6.63 2.68
N ARG A 21 -13.57 -6.19 3.63
CA ARG A 21 -13.42 -4.77 3.97
C ARG A 21 -12.75 -3.99 2.85
N VAL A 22 -11.74 -4.57 2.20
CA VAL A 22 -11.08 -3.95 1.04
C VAL A 22 -12.02 -3.94 -0.17
N ARG A 23 -12.75 -5.03 -0.41
CA ARG A 23 -13.64 -5.17 -1.57
C ARG A 23 -14.86 -4.24 -1.52
N ARG A 24 -15.38 -3.94 -0.32
CA ARG A 24 -16.56 -3.08 -0.14
C ARG A 24 -16.24 -1.68 0.38
N GLY A 25 -15.02 -1.49 0.86
CA GLY A 25 -14.57 -0.23 1.43
C GLY A 25 -14.28 0.80 0.36
N TYR A 26 -13.86 1.97 0.84
CA TYR A 26 -13.36 3.05 0.00
C TYR A 26 -12.29 3.80 0.80
N ILE A 27 -11.45 4.55 0.09
CA ILE A 27 -10.53 5.51 0.69
C ILE A 27 -10.73 6.88 0.04
N CYS A 28 -10.27 7.94 0.71
CA CYS A 28 -10.21 9.28 0.12
C CYS A 28 -8.76 9.63 -0.17
N ARG A 29 -8.45 9.94 -1.42
CA ARG A 29 -7.17 10.49 -1.87
C ARG A 29 -7.24 12.00 -1.84
N TYR A 30 -6.39 12.60 -1.00
CA TYR A 30 -6.24 14.05 -0.87
C TYR A 30 -5.04 14.50 -1.70
N SER A 31 -5.22 15.51 -2.54
CA SER A 31 -4.14 16.15 -3.28
C SER A 31 -3.91 17.55 -2.71
N PHE A 32 -2.65 17.94 -2.60
CA PHE A 32 -2.22 19.22 -2.06
C PHE A 32 -1.33 19.93 -3.07
N ASP A 33 -1.15 21.25 -2.93
CA ASP A 33 -0.20 22.01 -3.73
C ASP A 33 1.23 21.61 -3.33
N PRO A 34 2.07 21.10 -4.26
CA PRO A 34 3.43 20.70 -3.94
C PRO A 34 4.32 21.86 -3.49
N ALA A 35 3.98 23.12 -3.79
CA ALA A 35 4.77 24.29 -3.40
C ALA A 35 4.86 24.48 -1.87
N ASP A 36 3.89 23.96 -1.12
CA ASP A 36 3.85 24.03 0.34
C ASP A 36 4.70 22.94 1.02
N PHE A 37 5.30 22.03 0.24
CA PHE A 37 5.99 20.86 0.75
C PHE A 37 7.46 20.86 0.40
N GLU A 38 8.28 20.50 1.38
CA GLU A 38 9.71 20.30 1.22
C GLU A 38 10.06 18.82 1.34
N LEU A 39 11.09 18.39 0.60
CA LEU A 39 11.58 17.01 0.66
C LEU A 39 12.19 16.75 2.04
N PHE A 40 11.62 15.80 2.78
CA PHE A 40 12.11 15.40 4.09
C PHE A 40 13.00 14.16 4.03
N ASP A 41 12.60 13.15 3.25
CA ASP A 41 13.36 11.91 3.05
C ASP A 41 13.19 11.40 1.62
N ALA A 42 14.25 11.49 0.82
CA ALA A 42 14.27 11.03 -0.57
C ALA A 42 14.12 9.51 -0.72
N ASN A 43 14.64 8.73 0.24
CA ASN A 43 14.61 7.29 0.20
C ASN A 43 13.21 6.75 0.52
N ALA A 44 12.52 7.38 1.47
CA ALA A 44 11.13 7.06 1.78
C ALA A 44 10.12 7.77 0.87
N GLY A 45 10.55 8.78 0.11
CA GLY A 45 9.69 9.64 -0.70
C GLY A 45 8.79 10.54 0.15
N TYR A 46 9.25 10.93 1.33
CA TYR A 46 8.47 11.74 2.27
C TYR A 46 8.72 13.23 2.08
N TYR A 47 7.61 13.96 2.09
CA TYR A 47 7.56 15.41 2.02
C TYR A 47 6.80 15.94 3.22
N VAL A 48 7.19 17.12 3.70
CA VAL A 48 6.60 17.75 4.89
C VAL A 48 6.28 19.22 4.62
N ALA A 49 5.18 19.69 5.19
CA ALA A 49 4.84 21.11 5.29
C ALA A 49 4.95 21.53 6.76
N THR A 50 5.50 22.72 7.04
CA THR A 50 5.63 23.24 8.41
C THR A 50 4.48 24.17 8.81
N ASN A 51 3.62 24.50 7.86
CA ASN A 51 2.37 25.24 8.04
C ASN A 51 1.15 24.35 7.81
N THR A 52 -0.02 24.86 8.19
CA THR A 52 -1.29 24.21 7.85
C THR A 52 -1.51 24.28 6.35
N VAL A 53 -1.85 23.15 5.74
CA VAL A 53 -2.20 23.01 4.32
C VAL A 53 -3.61 22.47 4.19
N VAL A 54 -4.31 22.88 3.13
CA VAL A 54 -5.64 22.38 2.78
C VAL A 54 -5.58 21.64 1.45
N PRO A 55 -6.35 20.54 1.29
CA PRO A 55 -6.34 19.80 0.04
C PRO A 55 -6.97 20.64 -1.08
N ILE A 56 -6.29 20.68 -2.23
CA ILE A 56 -6.83 21.29 -3.45
C ILE A 56 -7.82 20.37 -4.18
N HIS A 57 -7.77 19.07 -3.87
CA HIS A 57 -8.68 18.07 -4.41
C HIS A 57 -8.86 16.90 -3.45
N VAL A 58 -10.08 16.35 -3.41
CA VAL A 58 -10.41 15.15 -2.65
C VAL A 58 -11.16 14.18 -3.56
N GLU A 59 -10.60 12.99 -3.72
CA GLU A 59 -11.15 11.94 -4.56
C GLU A 59 -11.54 10.75 -3.72
N ARG A 60 -12.76 10.25 -3.91
CA ARG A 60 -13.19 8.99 -3.34
C ARG A 60 -12.79 7.85 -4.26
N MET A 61 -12.05 6.88 -3.73
CA MET A 61 -11.63 5.67 -4.43
C MET A 61 -12.39 4.48 -3.83
N ASP A 62 -13.35 3.93 -4.59
CA ASP A 62 -14.20 2.83 -4.14
C ASP A 62 -13.58 1.45 -4.46
N ASP A 63 -13.55 1.03 -5.73
CA ASP A 63 -13.05 -0.31 -6.11
C ASP A 63 -11.52 -0.43 -5.94
N LEU A 64 -11.10 -0.64 -4.69
CA LEU A 64 -9.70 -0.68 -4.29
C LEU A 64 -8.97 -1.85 -4.95
N VAL A 65 -9.66 -2.97 -5.19
CA VAL A 65 -9.06 -4.14 -5.84
C VAL A 65 -8.75 -3.81 -7.29
N ALA A 66 -9.73 -3.29 -8.04
CA ALA A 66 -9.49 -2.87 -9.42
C ALA A 66 -8.39 -1.79 -9.50
N SER A 67 -8.40 -0.83 -8.56
CA SER A 67 -7.38 0.24 -8.51
C SER A 67 -5.96 -0.33 -8.34
N ILE A 68 -5.77 -1.33 -7.48
CA ILE A 68 -4.47 -2.01 -7.30
C ILE A 68 -4.05 -2.74 -8.59
N LEU A 69 -4.98 -3.45 -9.23
CA LEU A 69 -4.69 -4.23 -10.43
C LEU A 69 -4.35 -3.36 -11.64
N GLN A 70 -5.01 -2.20 -11.80
CA GLN A 70 -4.73 -1.23 -12.86
C GLN A 70 -3.31 -0.65 -12.78
N GLU A 71 -2.74 -0.57 -11.58
CA GLU A 71 -1.34 -0.20 -11.34
C GLU A 71 -0.34 -1.34 -11.66
N GLY A 72 -0.82 -2.48 -12.16
CA GLY A 72 -0.01 -3.67 -12.43
C GLY A 72 0.54 -4.31 -11.16
N ILE A 73 -0.14 -4.15 -10.02
CA ILE A 73 0.23 -4.74 -8.74
C ILE A 73 -0.62 -5.98 -8.51
N GLU A 74 0.00 -7.11 -8.15
CA GLU A 74 -0.74 -8.32 -7.79
C GLU A 74 -1.28 -8.20 -6.36
N LEU A 75 -2.58 -8.40 -6.19
CA LEU A 75 -3.19 -8.55 -4.88
C LEU A 75 -3.15 -10.03 -4.44
N ARG A 76 -2.48 -10.31 -3.33
CA ARG A 76 -2.43 -11.63 -2.71
C ARG A 76 -3.25 -11.67 -1.43
N VAL A 77 -4.23 -12.56 -1.38
CA VAL A 77 -4.93 -12.91 -0.15
C VAL A 77 -4.22 -14.10 0.49
N THR A 78 -3.68 -13.92 1.70
CA THR A 78 -2.91 -14.94 2.44
C THR A 78 -3.66 -15.38 3.70
N PRO A 79 -3.46 -16.62 4.18
CA PRO A 79 -3.99 -17.03 5.49
C PRO A 79 -3.27 -16.37 6.68
N SER A 80 -2.04 -15.87 6.50
CA SER A 80 -1.32 -15.16 7.56
C SER A 80 -0.24 -14.23 6.98
N LEU A 81 -0.22 -12.98 7.43
CA LEU A 81 0.83 -12.00 7.16
C LEU A 81 2.08 -12.28 8.01
N GLN A 82 1.96 -12.91 9.18
CA GLN A 82 3.13 -13.29 10.00
C GLN A 82 3.94 -14.38 9.31
N LEU A 83 3.29 -15.44 8.82
CA LEU A 83 3.98 -16.47 8.03
C LEU A 83 4.61 -15.90 6.76
N LEU A 84 3.93 -14.96 6.11
CA LEU A 84 4.50 -14.26 4.96
C LEU A 84 5.72 -13.43 5.35
N LYS A 85 5.67 -12.72 6.48
CA LYS A 85 6.79 -11.93 7.02
C LYS A 85 8.02 -12.79 7.28
N GLU A 86 7.86 -13.94 7.94
CA GLU A 86 8.98 -14.87 8.20
C GLU A 86 9.71 -15.26 6.91
N ARG A 87 8.94 -15.56 5.84
CA ARG A 87 9.50 -15.92 4.53
C ARG A 87 10.11 -14.74 3.78
N ILE A 88 9.52 -13.54 3.92
CA ILE A 88 10.02 -12.32 3.28
C ILE A 88 11.36 -11.91 3.89
N LEU A 89 11.52 -12.05 5.21
CA LEU A 89 12.76 -11.69 5.90
C LEU A 89 13.97 -12.50 5.43
N SER A 90 13.77 -13.75 4.98
CA SER A 90 14.83 -14.57 4.40
C SER A 90 14.97 -14.40 2.88
N SER A 91 14.27 -13.44 2.27
CA SER A 91 14.25 -13.22 0.83
C SER A 91 15.10 -12.03 0.41
N THR A 92 15.30 -11.85 -0.89
CA THR A 92 16.02 -10.72 -1.48
C THR A 92 15.09 -9.61 -1.99
N VAL A 93 13.78 -9.70 -1.74
CA VAL A 93 12.83 -8.70 -2.23
C VAL A 93 12.86 -7.45 -1.36
N ASN A 94 12.69 -6.28 -1.96
CA ASN A 94 12.38 -5.07 -1.20
C ASN A 94 10.93 -5.15 -0.72
N PHE A 95 10.70 -4.89 0.56
CA PHE A 95 9.39 -5.03 1.16
C PHE A 95 9.12 -3.96 2.21
N SER A 96 7.84 -3.75 2.49
CA SER A 96 7.37 -3.00 3.64
C SER A 96 6.30 -3.81 4.36
N MET A 97 6.21 -3.62 5.68
CA MET A 97 5.22 -4.28 6.54
C MET A 97 4.42 -3.20 7.26
N ILE A 98 3.22 -2.92 6.75
CA ILE A 98 2.43 -1.76 7.17
C ILE A 98 1.35 -2.22 8.15
N ARG A 99 1.31 -1.57 9.33
CA ARG A 99 0.26 -1.79 10.36
C ARG A 99 0.08 -3.26 10.78
N MET A 100 1.17 -4.04 10.91
CA MET A 100 1.14 -5.47 11.30
C MET A 100 0.39 -5.79 12.60
N ARG A 101 0.20 -4.79 13.49
CA ARG A 101 -0.67 -4.92 14.68
C ARG A 101 -2.14 -5.20 14.35
N ASN A 102 -2.55 -4.95 13.11
CA ASN A 102 -3.90 -5.20 12.59
C ASN A 102 -4.01 -6.55 11.86
N ALA A 103 -2.95 -7.38 11.90
CA ALA A 103 -3.03 -8.73 11.38
C ALA A 103 -4.13 -9.52 12.12
N VAL A 104 -4.85 -10.37 11.38
CA VAL A 104 -6.03 -11.13 11.82
C VAL A 104 -5.80 -12.63 11.74
#